data_AF-A0A497NUK8-F1
#
_entry.id   AF-A0A497NUK8-F1
#
_cell.length_a   1.000
_cell.length_b   1.000
_cell.length_c   1.000
_cell.angle_alpha   90.00
_cell.angle_beta   90.00
_cell.angle_gamma   90.00
#
_symmetry.space_group_name_H-M   'P 1'
#
loop_
_entity.id
_entity.type
_entity.pdbx_description
1 polymer ?
#
loop_
_entity_poly.entity_id
_entity_poly.type
_entity_poly.pdbx_seq_one_letter_code
_entity_poly.pdbx_strand_id
1 'polypeptide(L)'
;MGSWRESFETTIRELELANRKKEALRDLLDRNRMSRSTYDFLIRELEDEISRLRDHVRVLAKSMNERIGELHRQERLIEGFLAWLELMHVGGEIDDETYNHQMDIFTSGLDATRSEIKQIEEALRRIK
;
A
#
# COMPACT_ATOMS: atom_id res chain seq x y z
N MET A 1 7.58 -0.56 -8.78
CA MET A 1 6.99 -0.69 -7.43
C MET A 1 6.81 0.68 -6.75
N GLY A 2 6.28 1.71 -7.42
CA GLY A 2 6.50 3.11 -6.98
C GLY A 2 5.29 3.93 -6.52
N SER A 3 4.09 3.79 -7.13
CA SER A 3 3.08 4.84 -6.92
C SER A 3 2.24 4.70 -5.65
N TRP A 4 1.83 3.47 -5.29
CA TRP A 4 0.92 3.30 -4.15
C TRP A 4 1.62 3.58 -2.82
N ARG A 5 2.88 3.17 -2.66
CA ARG A 5 3.62 3.33 -1.41
C ARG A 5 3.88 4.81 -1.09
N GLU A 6 4.39 5.58 -2.06
CA GLU A 6 4.64 7.00 -1.86
C GLU A 6 3.36 7.79 -1.60
N SER A 7 2.30 7.50 -2.37
CA SER A 7 0.98 8.09 -2.18
C SER A 7 0.41 7.76 -0.79
N PHE A 8 0.56 6.51 -0.35
CA PHE A 8 0.11 6.05 0.96
C PHE A 8 0.85 6.75 2.10
N GLU A 9 2.18 6.74 2.08
CA GLU A 9 2.99 7.36 3.13
C GLU A 9 2.76 8.87 3.21
N THR A 10 2.58 9.54 2.07
CA THR A 10 2.29 10.98 2.05
C THR A 10 0.92 11.27 2.65
N THR A 11 -0.11 10.56 2.20
CA THR A 11 -1.48 10.78 2.69
C THR A 11 -1.61 10.47 4.18
N ILE A 12 -0.96 9.41 4.68
CA ILE A 12 -0.96 9.07 6.10
C ILE A 12 -0.24 10.15 6.92
N ARG A 13 0.93 10.62 6.49
CA ARG A 13 1.66 11.69 7.17
C ARG A 13 0.87 12.99 7.24
N GLU A 14 0.21 13.37 6.15
CA GLU A 14 -0.66 14.54 6.10
C GLU A 14 -1.85 14.40 7.06
N LEU A 15 -2.48 13.22 7.10
CA LEU A 15 -3.58 12.93 8.02
C LEU A 15 -3.14 13.00 9.48
N GLU A 16 -1.99 12.43 9.83
CA GLU A 16 -1.40 12.52 11.17
C GLU A 16 -1.09 13.98 11.56
N LEU A 17 -0.55 14.78 10.63
CA LEU A 17 -0.28 16.19 10.87
C LEU A 17 -1.59 16.98 11.08
N ALA A 18 -2.60 16.75 10.26
CA ALA A 18 -3.90 17.41 10.37
C ALA A 18 -4.60 17.06 11.72
N ASN A 19 -4.54 15.80 12.15
CA ASN A 19 -5.06 15.40 13.47
C ASN A 19 -4.30 16.06 14.62
N ARG A 20 -2.95 16.15 14.55
CA ARG A 20 -2.16 16.88 15.56
C ARG A 20 -2.50 18.37 15.60
N LYS A 21 -2.71 19.00 14.44
CA LYS A 21 -3.18 20.39 14.36
C LYS A 21 -4.56 20.55 15.04
N LYS A 22 -5.44 19.56 14.88
CA LYS A 22 -6.79 19.57 15.47
C LYS A 22 -6.73 19.52 17.00
N GLU A 23 -5.86 18.69 17.55
CA GLU A 23 -5.60 18.64 18.98
C GLU A 23 -4.99 19.95 19.48
N ALA A 24 -3.98 20.48 18.79
CA ALA A 24 -3.37 21.76 19.15
C ALA A 24 -4.37 22.93 19.11
N LEU A 25 -5.31 22.93 18.17
CA LEU A 25 -6.37 23.94 18.08
C LEU A 25 -7.28 23.91 19.32
N ARG A 26 -7.64 22.70 19.80
CA ARG A 26 -8.43 22.50 21.03
C ARG A 26 -7.66 23.02 22.25
N ASP A 27 -6.39 22.66 22.37
CA ASP A 27 -5.51 23.13 23.45
C ASP A 27 -5.40 24.67 23.50
N LEU A 28 -5.37 25.33 22.34
CA LEU A 28 -5.32 26.79 22.26
C LEU A 28 -6.61 27.45 22.73
N LEU A 29 -7.77 26.85 22.43
CA LEU A 29 -9.06 27.30 22.94
C LEU A 29 -9.14 27.10 24.45
N ASP A 30 -8.79 25.91 24.95
CA ASP A 30 -8.88 25.55 26.37
C ASP A 30 -7.98 26.44 27.26
N ARG A 31 -6.83 26.88 26.73
CA ARG A 31 -5.92 27.80 27.41
C ARG A 31 -6.30 29.28 27.25
N ASN A 32 -7.48 29.59 26.69
CA ASN A 32 -7.94 30.95 26.36
C ASN A 32 -6.93 31.74 25.50
N ARG A 33 -6.10 31.05 24.70
CA ARG A 33 -5.11 31.65 23.79
C ARG A 33 -5.70 31.95 22.41
N MET A 34 -6.95 31.57 22.17
CA MET A 34 -7.68 31.75 20.92
C MET A 34 -9.13 32.11 21.21
N SER A 35 -9.71 33.01 20.43
CA SER A 35 -11.13 33.32 20.52
C SER A 35 -11.96 32.14 19.98
N ARG A 36 -13.19 31.99 20.50
CA ARG A 36 -14.11 30.95 20.03
C ARG A 36 -14.44 31.08 18.54
N SER A 37 -14.59 32.31 18.04
CA SER A 37 -14.89 32.54 16.62
C SER A 37 -13.75 32.11 15.69
N THR A 38 -12.49 32.40 16.07
CA THR A 38 -11.32 31.97 15.29
C THR A 38 -11.15 30.45 15.35
N TYR A 39 -11.38 29.85 16.52
CA TYR A 39 -11.40 28.39 16.66
C TYR A 39 -12.45 27.75 15.75
N ASP A 40 -13.70 28.23 15.80
CA ASP A 40 -14.83 27.66 15.04
C ASP A 40 -14.61 27.75 13.51
N PHE A 41 -13.89 28.78 13.04
CA PHE A 41 -13.49 28.89 11.64
C PHE A 41 -12.42 27.85 11.27
N LEU A 42 -11.31 27.82 12.02
CA LEU A 42 -10.16 26.95 11.73
C LEU A 42 -10.48 25.46 11.91
N ILE A 43 -11.30 25.10 12.90
CA ILE A 43 -11.68 23.70 13.14
C ILE A 43 -12.48 23.14 11.97
N ARG A 44 -13.35 23.95 11.34
CA ARG A 44 -14.14 23.52 10.18
C ARG A 44 -13.25 23.25 8.97
N GLU A 45 -12.36 24.17 8.63
CA GLU A 45 -11.41 23.97 7.52
C GLU A 45 -10.56 22.71 7.72
N LEU A 46 -10.10 22.50 8.95
CA LEU A 46 -9.28 21.35 9.30
C LEU A 46 -10.08 20.04 9.31
N GLU A 47 -11.34 20.06 9.74
CA GLU A 47 -12.24 18.91 9.66
C GLU A 47 -12.54 18.52 8.21
N ASP A 48 -12.73 19.51 7.33
CA ASP A 48 -12.91 19.29 5.89
C ASP A 48 -11.63 18.73 5.23
N GLU A 49 -10.45 19.21 5.64
CA GLU A 49 -9.14 18.65 5.21
C GLU A 49 -8.99 17.19 5.67
N ILE A 50 -9.25 16.91 6.96
CA ILE A 50 -9.19 15.55 7.52
C ILE A 50 -10.18 14.62 6.79
N SER A 51 -11.39 15.07 6.49
CA SER A 51 -12.38 14.27 5.75
C SER A 51 -11.87 13.92 4.36
N ARG A 52 -11.33 14.89 3.62
CA ARG A 52 -10.75 14.67 2.28
C ARG A 52 -9.58 13.68 2.32
N LEU A 53 -8.69 13.81 3.30
CA LEU A 53 -7.57 12.88 3.48
C LEU A 53 -8.05 11.46 3.80
N ARG A 54 -9.07 11.30 4.67
CA ARG A 54 -9.66 10.00 4.98
C ARG A 54 -10.31 9.35 3.77
N ASP A 55 -11.02 10.12 2.94
CA ASP A 55 -11.61 9.60 1.71
C ASP A 55 -10.52 9.18 0.72
N HIS A 56 -9.43 9.94 0.61
CA HIS A 56 -8.28 9.56 -0.21
C HIS A 56 -7.64 8.25 0.27
N VAL A 57 -7.42 8.09 1.59
CA VAL A 57 -6.94 6.83 2.18
C VAL A 57 -7.88 5.67 1.84
N ARG A 58 -9.21 5.87 1.92
CA ARG A 58 -10.19 4.83 1.58
C ARG A 58 -10.10 4.41 0.11
N VAL A 59 -10.00 5.36 -0.80
CA VAL A 59 -9.85 5.09 -2.24
C VAL A 59 -8.55 4.33 -2.51
N LEU A 60 -7.44 4.78 -1.91
CA LEU A 60 -6.15 4.14 -2.05
C LEU A 60 -6.15 2.72 -1.49
N ALA A 61 -6.77 2.50 -0.33
CA ALA A 61 -6.94 1.18 0.27
C ALA A 61 -7.72 0.22 -0.66
N LYS A 62 -8.75 0.72 -1.34
CA LYS A 62 -9.49 -0.09 -2.32
C LYS A 62 -8.60 -0.51 -3.48
N SER A 63 -7.86 0.43 -4.07
CA SER A 63 -6.92 0.13 -5.17
C SER A 63 -5.82 -0.85 -4.75
N MET A 64 -5.30 -0.71 -3.52
CA MET A 64 -4.32 -1.62 -2.93
C MET A 64 -4.87 -3.04 -2.77
N ASN A 65 -6.12 -3.21 -2.34
CA ASN A 65 -6.76 -4.52 -2.29
C ASN A 65 -6.97 -5.14 -3.69
N GLU A 66 -7.36 -4.33 -4.67
CA GLU A 66 -7.48 -4.77 -6.07
C GLU A 66 -6.11 -5.25 -6.61
N ARG A 67 -5.03 -4.54 -6.25
CA ARG A 67 -3.64 -4.91 -6.59
C ARG A 67 -3.23 -6.23 -5.95
N ILE A 68 -3.57 -6.50 -4.68
CA ILE A 68 -3.33 -7.81 -4.05
C ILE A 68 -4.01 -8.92 -4.86
N GLY A 69 -5.27 -8.71 -5.27
CA GLY A 69 -5.99 -9.68 -6.10
C GLY A 69 -5.31 -9.98 -7.44
N GLU A 70 -4.71 -8.96 -8.07
CA GLU A 70 -3.90 -9.14 -9.27
C GLU A 70 -2.59 -9.88 -9.00
N LEU A 71 -1.88 -9.53 -7.93
CA LEU A 71 -0.63 -10.20 -7.56
C LEU A 71 -0.84 -11.68 -7.25
N HIS A 72 -1.94 -12.06 -6.61
CA HIS A 72 -2.28 -13.48 -6.42
C HIS A 72 -2.60 -14.22 -7.72
N ARG A 73 -3.13 -13.54 -8.75
CA ARG A 73 -3.29 -14.15 -10.08
C ARG A 73 -1.92 -14.39 -10.71
N GLN A 74 -1.03 -13.41 -10.63
CA GLN A 74 0.34 -13.50 -11.14
C GLN A 74 1.13 -14.63 -10.44
N GLU A 75 1.01 -14.72 -9.12
CA GLU A 75 1.59 -15.81 -8.32
C GLU A 75 1.21 -17.19 -8.85
N ARG A 76 -0.09 -17.45 -9.05
CA ARG A 76 -0.59 -18.73 -9.58
C ARG A 76 -0.10 -19.02 -11.01
N LEU A 77 0.02 -17.99 -11.85
CA LEU A 77 0.54 -18.16 -13.20
C LEU A 77 2.02 -18.55 -13.17
N ILE A 78 2.82 -17.88 -12.34
CA ILE A 78 4.25 -18.20 -12.18
C ILE A 78 4.41 -19.63 -11.64
N GLU A 79 3.62 -20.04 -10.65
CA GLU A 79 3.62 -21.42 -10.14
C GLU A 79 3.27 -22.45 -11.22
N GLY A 80 2.32 -22.14 -12.11
CA GLY A 80 2.00 -22.98 -13.26
C GLY A 80 3.15 -23.08 -14.27
N PHE A 81 3.83 -21.95 -14.57
CA PHE A 81 5.00 -21.95 -15.43
C PHE A 81 6.17 -22.74 -14.84
N LEU A 82 6.40 -22.62 -13.53
CA LEU A 82 7.41 -23.40 -12.81
C LEU A 82 7.12 -24.91 -12.94
N ALA A 83 5.87 -25.34 -12.73
CA ALA A 83 5.48 -26.74 -12.91
C ALA A 83 5.70 -27.23 -14.35
N TRP A 84 5.41 -26.39 -15.35
CA TRP A 84 5.65 -26.73 -16.75
C TRP A 84 7.14 -26.80 -17.10
N LEU A 85 7.95 -25.90 -16.53
CA LEU A 85 9.40 -25.89 -16.65
C LEU A 85 10.03 -27.19 -16.14
N GLU A 86 9.58 -27.67 -14.98
CA GLU A 86 9.98 -28.95 -14.40
C GLU A 86 9.64 -30.14 -15.31
N LEU A 87 8.44 -30.15 -15.91
CA LEU A 87 8.03 -31.21 -16.83
C LEU A 87 8.91 -31.27 -18.08
N MET A 88 9.23 -30.11 -18.67
CA MET A 88 10.12 -30.05 -19.83
C MET A 88 11.52 -30.53 -19.50
N HIS A 89 12.04 -30.16 -18.32
CA HIS A 89 13.39 -30.57 -17.89
C HIS A 89 13.46 -32.08 -17.68
N VAL A 90 12.53 -32.64 -16.89
CA VAL A 90 12.45 -34.09 -16.65
C VAL A 90 12.17 -34.87 -17.95
N GLY A 91 11.39 -34.29 -18.87
CA GLY A 91 11.12 -34.85 -20.19
C GLY A 91 12.31 -34.79 -21.16
N GLY A 92 13.39 -34.09 -20.80
CA GLY A 92 14.56 -33.88 -21.65
C GLY A 92 14.29 -32.93 -22.83
N GLU A 93 13.24 -32.11 -22.75
CA GLU A 93 12.90 -31.10 -23.76
C GLU A 93 13.81 -29.87 -23.68
N ILE A 94 14.40 -29.61 -22.51
CA ILE A 94 15.35 -28.53 -22.26
C ILE A 94 16.58 -29.03 -21.50
N ASP A 95 17.72 -28.37 -21.73
CA ASP A 95 18.97 -28.64 -21.01
C ASP A 95 19.01 -27.98 -19.61
N ASP A 96 19.98 -28.39 -18.80
CA ASP A 96 20.18 -27.90 -17.44
C ASP A 96 20.46 -26.39 -17.39
N GLU A 97 21.14 -25.83 -18.39
CA GLU A 97 21.49 -24.40 -18.43
C GLU A 97 20.22 -23.56 -18.62
N THR A 98 19.40 -23.93 -19.60
CA THR A 98 18.11 -23.32 -19.90
C THR A 98 17.14 -23.46 -18.72
N TYR A 99 17.07 -24.64 -18.10
CA TYR A 99 16.26 -24.90 -16.92
C TYR A 99 16.66 -23.99 -15.76
N ASN A 100 17.94 -24.00 -15.37
CA ASN A 100 18.42 -23.21 -14.23
C ASN A 100 18.21 -21.71 -14.44
N HIS A 101 18.48 -21.21 -15.66
CA HIS A 101 18.27 -19.80 -15.97
C HIS A 101 16.80 -19.38 -15.85
N GLN A 102 15.87 -20.17 -16.41
CA GLN A 102 14.44 -19.86 -16.32
C GLN A 102 13.91 -20.03 -14.90
N MET A 103 14.38 -21.04 -14.17
CA MET A 103 14.03 -21.27 -12.77
C MET A 103 14.40 -20.06 -11.91
N ASP A 104 15.61 -19.52 -12.06
CA ASP A 104 16.06 -18.33 -11.34
C ASP A 104 15.19 -17.09 -11.64
N ILE A 105 14.79 -16.91 -12.90
CA ILE A 105 13.91 -15.80 -13.31
C ILE A 105 12.53 -15.93 -12.66
N PHE A 106 11.90 -17.09 -12.77
CA PHE A 106 10.55 -17.30 -12.27
C PHE A 106 10.49 -17.26 -10.74
N THR A 107 11.47 -17.86 -10.05
CA THR A 107 11.57 -17.81 -8.59
C THR A 107 11.78 -16.38 -8.09
N SER A 108 12.67 -15.60 -8.74
CA SER A 108 12.84 -14.17 -8.43
C SER A 108 11.55 -13.37 -8.63
N GLY A 109 10.80 -13.64 -9.70
CA GLY A 109 9.51 -13.01 -9.95
C GLY A 109 8.43 -13.39 -8.92
N LEU A 110 8.43 -14.65 -8.47
CA LEU A 110 7.54 -15.15 -7.43
C LEU A 110 7.82 -14.47 -6.09
N ASP A 111 9.09 -14.37 -5.71
CA ASP A 111 9.52 -13.71 -4.48
C ASP A 111 9.18 -12.22 -4.48
N ALA A 112 9.38 -11.53 -5.62
CA ALA A 112 9.00 -10.14 -5.79
C ALA A 112 7.47 -9.95 -5.63
N THR A 113 6.67 -10.82 -6.23
CA THR A 113 5.20 -10.82 -6.14
C THR A 113 4.75 -10.99 -4.68
N ARG A 114 5.27 -12.00 -3.99
CA ARG A 114 4.96 -12.28 -2.58
C ARG A 114 5.40 -11.15 -1.65
N SER A 115 6.55 -10.56 -1.91
CA SER A 115 7.04 -9.40 -1.17
C SER A 115 6.12 -8.19 -1.34
N GLU A 116 5.66 -7.90 -2.56
CA GLU A 116 4.74 -6.78 -2.79
C GLU A 116 3.41 -6.99 -2.06
N ILE A 117 2.84 -8.20 -2.09
CA ILE A 117 1.62 -8.53 -1.34
C ILE A 117 1.79 -8.20 0.15
N LYS A 118 2.86 -8.72 0.77
CA LYS A 118 3.15 -8.48 2.21
C LYS A 118 3.26 -6.99 2.52
N GLN A 119 3.95 -6.21 1.67
CA GLN A 119 4.09 -4.78 1.85
C GLN A 119 2.75 -4.04 1.78
N ILE A 120 1.87 -4.42 0.87
CA ILE A 120 0.54 -3.83 0.75
C ILE A 120 -0.30 -4.17 1.99
N GLU A 121 -0.28 -5.43 2.43
CA GLU A 121 -1.00 -5.85 3.64
C GLU A 121 -0.52 -5.12 4.90
N GLU A 122 0.80 -4.93 5.05
CA GLU A 122 1.40 -4.15 6.14
C GLU A 122 0.92 -2.70 6.13
N ALA A 123 0.87 -2.07 4.96
CA ALA A 123 0.37 -0.71 4.81
C ALA A 123 -1.13 -0.63 5.14
N LEU A 124 -1.96 -1.56 4.65
CA LEU A 124 -3.39 -1.61 4.96
C LEU A 124 -3.67 -1.77 6.47
N ARG A 125 -2.82 -2.49 7.20
CA ARG A 125 -2.94 -2.63 8.67
C ARG A 125 -2.78 -1.31 9.43
N ARG A 126 -2.16 -0.29 8.83
CA ARG A 126 -1.99 1.05 9.44
C ARG A 126 -3.23 1.94 9.29
N ILE A 127 -4.23 1.54 8.52
CA ILE A 127 -5.48 2.30 8.28
C ILE A 127 -6.51 2.08 9.40
N LYS A 128 -6.18 1.31 10.44
CA LYS A 128 -7.07 1.00 11.57
C LYS A 128 -7.60 2.24 12.29
#